data_AF-A0A7C4A0M5-F1
#
_entry.id   AF-A0A7C4A0M5-F1
#
_cell.length_a   1.000
_cell.length_b   1.000
_cell.length_c   1.000
_cell.angle_alpha   90.00
_cell.angle_beta   90.00
_cell.angle_gamma   90.00
#
_symmetry.space_group_name_H-M   'P 1'
#
loop_
_entity.id
_entity.type
_entity.pdbx_description
1 polymer ?
#
loop_
_entity_poly.entity_id
_entity_poly.type
_entity_poly.pdbx_seq_one_letter_code
_entity_poly.pdbx_strand_id
1 'polypeptide(L)'
;MTDIYIGSIAVAPLIVALVQVAKGLGFPGQYAPWLNATLSVLFYALMLLLEANPQLAQPVTIALNLLVTFLTAAGIYDIGKNITNAQ
;
A
#
# COMPACT_ATOMS: atom_id res chain seq x y z
N MET A 1 -12.64 0.98 -9.68
CA MET A 1 -11.17 0.84 -9.75
C MET A 1 -10.87 -0.64 -9.66
N THR A 2 -9.90 -1.17 -10.41
CA THR A 2 -9.49 -2.57 -10.25
C THR A 2 -8.84 -2.68 -8.88
N ASP A 3 -9.52 -3.33 -7.93
CA ASP A 3 -8.97 -3.51 -6.59
C ASP A 3 -7.77 -4.46 -6.66
N ILE A 4 -6.57 -3.92 -6.46
CA ILE A 4 -5.33 -4.71 -6.48
C ILE A 4 -5.19 -5.40 -5.12
N TYR A 5 -5.11 -6.73 -5.17
CA TYR A 5 -4.85 -7.57 -4.01
C TYR A 5 -3.53 -8.31 -4.17
N ILE A 6 -2.73 -8.38 -3.09
CA ILE A 6 -1.56 -9.26 -3.01
C ILE A 6 -1.81 -10.21 -1.83
N GLY A 7 -2.07 -11.48 -2.14
CA GLY A 7 -2.62 -12.43 -1.17
C GLY A 7 -3.99 -11.94 -0.68
N SER A 8 -4.13 -11.74 0.64
CA SER A 8 -5.35 -11.20 1.27
C SER A 8 -5.30 -9.69 1.54
N ILE A 9 -4.25 -8.99 1.11
CA ILE A 9 -4.01 -7.58 1.46
C ILE A 9 -4.56 -6.67 0.38
N ALA A 10 -5.47 -5.77 0.76
CA ALA A 10 -5.92 -4.68 -0.10
C ALA A 10 -4.81 -3.62 -0.21
N VAL A 11 -4.33 -3.38 -1.43
CA VAL A 11 -3.20 -2.49 -1.69
C VAL A 11 -3.57 -1.02 -1.56
N ALA A 12 -4.79 -0.63 -1.95
CA ALA A 12 -5.24 0.76 -1.90
C ALA A 12 -5.08 1.43 -0.51
N PRO A 13 -5.58 0.87 0.61
CA PRO A 13 -5.38 1.46 1.94
C PRO A 13 -3.91 1.48 2.36
N LEU A 14 -3.11 0.51 1.91
CA LEU A 14 -1.66 0.49 2.16
C LEU A 14 -0.96 1.65 1.44
N ILE A 15 -1.29 1.92 0.18
CA ILE A 15 -0.75 3.06 -0.57
C ILE A 15 -1.09 4.38 0.13
N VAL A 16 -2.35 4.55 0.54
CA VAL A 16 -2.78 5.76 1.25
C VAL A 16 -2.01 5.93 2.56
N ALA A 17 -1.84 4.85 3.33
CA ALA A 17 -1.05 4.87 4.57
C ALA A 17 0.41 5.28 4.29
N LEU A 18 1.05 4.73 3.26
CA LEU A 18 2.43 5.07 2.88
C LEU A 18 2.58 6.54 2.46
N VAL A 19 1.59 7.09 1.73
CA VAL A 19 1.57 8.52 1.39
C VAL A 19 1.45 9.40 2.65
N GLN A 20 0.65 8.99 3.64
CA GLN A 20 0.55 9.71 4.91
C GLN A 20 1.86 9.66 5.71
N VAL A 21 2.53 8.50 5.75
CA VAL A 21 3.88 8.38 6.34
C VAL A 21 4.84 9.34 5.65
N ALA A 22 4.87 9.35 4.31
CA ALA A 22 5.76 10.24 3.55
C ALA A 22 5.51 11.71 3.88
N LYS A 23 4.24 12.13 3.94
CA LYS A 23 3.87 13.49 4.36
C LYS A 23 4.35 13.80 5.79
N GLY A 24 4.18 12.86 6.73
CA GLY A 24 4.68 12.98 8.10
C GLY A 24 6.20 13.13 8.20
N LEU A 25 6.94 12.61 7.22
CA LEU A 25 8.40 12.76 7.08
C LEU A 25 8.82 14.03 6.30
N GLY A 26 7.89 14.94 6.00
CA GLY A 26 8.17 16.20 5.32
C GLY A 26 8.08 16.15 3.79
N PHE A 27 7.51 15.09 3.21
CA PHE A 27 7.27 15.04 1.77
C PHE A 27 6.29 16.13 1.33
N PRO A 28 6.58 16.90 0.25
CA PRO A 28 5.72 18.01 -0.15
C PRO A 28 4.34 17.53 -0.58
N GLY A 29 3.29 18.04 0.08
CA GLY A 29 1.90 17.61 -0.14
C GLY A 29 1.42 17.74 -1.59
N GLN A 30 1.92 18.73 -2.34
CA GLN A 30 1.59 18.95 -3.76
C GLN A 30 2.00 17.79 -4.68
N TYR A 31 3.00 17.00 -4.28
CA TYR A 31 3.45 15.82 -5.02
C TYR A 31 2.84 14.52 -4.49
N ALA A 32 1.98 14.57 -3.46
CA ALA A 32 1.34 13.37 -2.92
C ALA A 32 0.52 12.58 -3.96
N PRO A 33 -0.19 13.21 -4.92
CA PRO A 33 -0.86 12.47 -6.00
C PRO A 33 0.12 11.71 -6.90
N TRP A 34 1.28 12.32 -7.18
CA TRP A 34 2.34 11.66 -7.95
C TRP A 34 2.92 10.46 -7.19
N LEU A 35 3.20 10.61 -5.90
CA LEU A 35 3.65 9.50 -5.06
C LEU A 35 2.62 8.37 -5.01
N ASN A 36 1.33 8.68 -4.90
CA ASN A 36 0.26 7.68 -4.94
C ASN A 36 0.26 6.92 -6.29
N ALA A 37 0.33 7.64 -7.41
CA ALA A 37 0.39 7.02 -8.73
C ALA A 37 1.62 6.13 -8.90
N THR A 38 2.80 6.58 -8.45
CA THR A 38 4.04 5.78 -8.49
C THR A 38 3.91 4.51 -7.65
N LEU A 39 3.40 4.60 -6.42
CA LEU A 39 3.17 3.43 -5.57
C LEU A 39 2.17 2.46 -6.22
N SER A 40 1.09 2.97 -6.81
CA SER A 40 0.10 2.15 -7.52
C SER A 40 0.73 1.35 -8.66
N VAL A 41 1.58 1.99 -9.47
CA VAL A 41 2.32 1.32 -10.56
C VAL A 41 3.28 0.28 -10.01
N LEU A 42 4.01 0.57 -8.93
CA LEU A 42 4.94 -0.37 -8.31
C LEU A 42 4.23 -1.61 -7.74
N PHE A 43 3.10 -1.43 -7.05
CA PHE A 43 2.31 -2.55 -6.54
C PHE A 43 1.70 -3.39 -7.66
N TYR A 44 1.25 -2.75 -8.75
CA TYR A 44 0.78 -3.48 -9.93
C TYR A 44 1.91 -4.29 -10.59
N ALA A 45 3.10 -3.71 -10.73
CA ALA A 45 4.27 -4.43 -11.23
C ALA A 45 4.67 -5.59 -10.31
N LEU A 46 4.58 -5.40 -8.98
CA LEU A 46 4.81 -6.47 -8.00
C LEU A 46 3.79 -7.60 -8.14
N MET A 47 2.51 -7.28 -8.34
CA MET A 47 1.47 -8.28 -8.60
C MET A 47 1.82 -9.14 -9.82
N LEU A 48 2.15 -8.52 -10.96
CA LEU A 48 2.57 -9.24 -12.17
C LEU A 48 3.83 -10.09 -11.95
N LEU A 49 4.79 -9.59 -11.16
CA LEU A 49 6.01 -10.32 -10.83
C LEU A 49 5.72 -11.55 -9.98
N LEU A 50 4.78 -11.46 -9.04
CA LEU A 50 4.32 -12.58 -8.21
C LEU A 50 3.54 -13.62 -9.01
N GLU A 51 2.72 -13.19 -9.98
CA GLU A 51 2.06 -14.10 -10.91
C GLU A 51 3.09 -14.89 -11.74
N ALA A 52 4.15 -14.22 -12.20
CA ALA A 52 5.25 -14.87 -12.93
C ALA A 52 6.15 -15.73 -12.03
N ASN A 53 6.20 -15.48 -10.72
CA ASN A 53 7.08 -16.16 -9.76
C ASN A 53 6.31 -16.57 -8.49
N PRO A 54 5.44 -17.60 -8.56
CA PRO A 54 4.56 -17.98 -7.45
C PRO A 54 5.31 -18.32 -6.15
N GLN A 55 6.56 -18.80 -6.25
CA GLN A 55 7.42 -19.11 -5.10
C GLN A 55 7.71 -17.88 -4.20
N LEU A 56 7.58 -16.66 -4.73
CA LEU A 56 7.79 -15.42 -3.98
C LEU A 56 6.52 -14.91 -3.28
N ALA A 57 5.34 -15.47 -3.60
CA ALA A 57 4.07 -14.95 -3.10
C ALA A 57 3.97 -15.01 -1.56
N GLN A 58 4.38 -16.13 -0.96
CA GLN A 58 4.34 -16.30 0.50
C GLN A 58 5.26 -15.32 1.24
N PRO A 59 6.59 -15.22 0.93
CA PRO A 59 7.46 -14.29 1.63
C PRO A 59 7.05 -12.83 1.43
N VAL A 60 6.58 -12.44 0.25
CA VAL A 60 6.08 -11.07 0.00
C VAL A 60 4.81 -10.80 0.80
N THR A 61 3.87 -11.75 0.86
CA THR A 61 2.65 -11.61 1.67
C THR A 61 2.98 -11.44 3.15
N ILE A 62 3.95 -12.19 3.67
CA ILE A 62 4.42 -12.04 5.07
C ILE A 62 5.01 -10.65 5.29
N ALA A 63 5.88 -10.17 4.41
CA ALA A 63 6.49 -8.85 4.52
C ALA A 63 5.45 -7.73 4.50
N LEU A 64 4.47 -7.82 3.59
CA LEU A 64 3.37 -6.86 3.51
C LEU A 64 2.47 -6.90 4.75
N ASN A 65 2.18 -8.09 5.29
CA ASN A 65 1.41 -8.22 6.54
C ASN A 65 2.13 -7.60 7.74
N LEU A 66 3.45 -7.78 7.85
CA LEU A 66 4.25 -7.13 8.88
C LEU A 66 4.22 -5.60 8.74
N LEU A 67 4.32 -5.09 7.51
CA LEU A 67 4.20 -3.66 7.23
C LEU A 67 2.82 -3.12 7.61
N VAL A 68 1.73 -3.80 7.22
CA VAL A 68 0.37 -3.42 7.59
C VAL A 68 0.19 -3.42 9.11
N THR A 69 0.70 -4.45 9.79
CA THR A 69 0.65 -4.54 11.26
C THR A 69 1.38 -3.38 11.92
N PHE A 70 2.59 -3.06 11.44
CA PHE A 70 3.36 -1.91 11.90
C PHE A 70 2.61 -0.58 11.68
N LEU A 71 2.07 -0.35 10.49
CA LEU A 71 1.31 0.86 10.16
C LEU A 71 0.01 0.97 10.97
N THR A 72 -0.60 -0.16 11.31
CA THR A 72 -1.78 -0.24 12.18
C THR A 72 -1.41 0.10 13.62
N ALA A 73 -0.31 -0.46 14.14
CA ALA A 73 0.19 -0.14 15.47
C ALA A 73 0.59 1.34 15.61
N ALA A 74 1.05 1.96 14.53
CA ALA A 74 1.33 3.40 14.47
C ALA A 74 0.06 4.28 14.36
N GLY A 75 -1.13 3.69 14.21
CA GLY A 75 -2.39 4.41 13.99
C GLY A 75 -2.54 5.05 12.60
N ILE A 76 -1.62 4.77 11.67
CA ILE A 76 -1.57 5.41 10.35
C ILE A 76 -2.39 4.62 9.32
N TYR A 77 -2.49 3.31 9.48
CA TYR A 77 -3.28 2.46 8.58
C TYR A 77 -4.79 2.76 8.65
N ASP A 78 -5.31 3.14 9.82
CA ASP A 78 -6.72 3.50 10.00
C ASP A 78 -7.09 4.81 9.28
N ILE A 79 -6.11 5.72 9.09
CA ILE A 79 -6.29 6.91 8.24
C ILE A 79 -6.53 6.49 6.79
N GLY A 80 -5.84 5.45 6.32
CA GLY A 80 -6.02 4.88 4.99
C GLY A 80 -7.41 4.27 4.79
N LYS A 81 -7.88 3.44 5.73
CA LYS A 81 -9.23 2.82 5.69
C LYS A 81 -10.36 3.85 5.70
N ASN A 82 -10.25 4.91 6.49
CA ASN A 82 -11.32 5.91 6.61
C ASN A 82 -11.50 6.76 5.34
N ILE A 83 -10.44 6.96 4.55
CA ILE A 83 -10.54 7.65 3.25
C ILE A 83 -11.24 6.77 2.21
N THR A 84 -11.07 5.45 2.27
CA THR A 84 -11.70 4.52 1.33
C THR A 84 -13.18 4.25 1.64
N ASN A 85 -13.59 4.34 2.92
CA ASN A 85 -15.00 4.19 3.35
C ASN A 85 -15.82 5.48 3.28
N ALA A 86 -15.18 6.64 3.05
CA ALA A 86 -15.85 7.93 2.90
C ALA A 86 -16.25 8.25 1.44
N GLN A 87 -16.04 7.29 0.53
CA GLN A 87 -16.56 7.30 -0.84
C GLN A 87 -17.64 6.22 -0.98
#